data_AF-A0A0F9EQ52-F1
#
_entry.id   AF-A0A0F9EQ52-F1
#
_cell.length_a   1.000
_cell.length_b   1.000
_cell.length_c   1.000
_cell.angle_alpha   90.00
_cell.angle_beta   90.00
_cell.angle_gamma   90.00
#
_symmetry.space_group_name_H-M   'P 1'
#
loop_
_entity.id
_entity.type
_entity.pdbx_description
1 polymer ?
#
loop_
_entity_poly.entity_id
_entity_poly.type
_entity_poly.pdbx_seq_one_letter_code
_entity_poly.pdbx_strand_id
1 'polypeptide(L)'
;MRSLAMVFGVVFLAAPIAPAEMVTERWGSSDRCRHTGVVTFKDISGSAVMKFDLSKLAKGAKVHRARLVLPISAGPGPLARPVRIHAMMTPPSDSGWAVETKALALVAPRYRSFDATDVVRRWASGKLANHGLVVGDAPGWNRQRTYLEITYDGKLIDPPPPATGLKAFHRAGQVFLTWREVNCPFAGKDEAPWD
;
A
#
# COMPACT_ATOMS: atom_id res chain seq x y z
N MET A 1 2.55 6.66 -64.84
CA MET A 1 2.47 7.31 -63.51
C MET A 1 3.38 6.53 -62.56
N ARG A 2 4.51 7.10 -62.13
CA ARG A 2 5.49 6.43 -61.24
C ARG A 2 5.15 6.82 -59.79
N SER A 3 4.71 5.85 -58.98
CA SER A 3 4.46 6.04 -57.55
C SER A 3 5.77 5.98 -56.77
N LEU A 4 6.11 7.08 -56.11
CA LEU A 4 7.27 7.22 -55.23
C LEU A 4 6.86 6.76 -53.82
N ALA A 5 7.27 5.56 -53.39
CA ALA A 5 7.03 5.07 -52.03
C ALA A 5 8.08 5.66 -51.07
N MET A 6 7.66 6.58 -50.21
CA MET A 6 8.51 7.21 -49.20
C MET A 6 8.54 6.33 -47.95
N VAL A 7 9.65 5.64 -47.71
CA VAL A 7 9.87 4.81 -46.52
C VAL A 7 10.33 5.72 -45.38
N PHE A 8 9.46 5.97 -44.41
CA PHE A 8 9.84 6.61 -43.15
C PHE A 8 10.48 5.55 -42.23
N GLY A 9 11.81 5.61 -42.11
CA GLY A 9 12.54 4.83 -41.11
C GLY A 9 12.28 5.39 -39.70
N VAL A 10 11.49 4.67 -38.91
CA VAL A 10 11.30 4.98 -37.48
C VAL A 10 12.51 4.47 -36.71
N VAL A 11 13.37 5.40 -36.28
CA VAL A 11 14.48 5.10 -35.37
C VAL A 11 13.92 4.95 -33.95
N PHE A 12 13.84 3.71 -33.45
CA PHE A 12 13.53 3.44 -32.04
C PHE A 12 14.76 3.74 -31.18
N LEU A 13 14.76 4.91 -30.54
CA LEU A 13 15.69 5.22 -29.44
C LEU A 13 15.34 4.32 -28.25
N ALA A 14 16.18 3.30 -28.01
CA ALA A 14 16.09 2.49 -26.80
C ALA A 14 16.47 3.35 -25.59
N ALA A 15 15.47 3.89 -24.90
CA ALA A 15 15.69 4.54 -23.62
C ALA A 15 16.15 3.50 -22.58
N PRO A 16 17.21 3.76 -21.79
CA PRO A 16 17.61 2.87 -20.72
C PRO A 16 16.46 2.74 -19.70
N ILE A 17 15.96 1.52 -19.52
CA ILE A 17 14.99 1.20 -18.48
C ILE A 17 15.77 1.25 -17.16
N ALA A 18 15.63 2.34 -16.41
CA ALA A 18 16.13 2.39 -15.05
C ALA A 18 15.51 1.22 -14.26
N PRO A 19 16.29 0.43 -13.50
CA PRO A 19 15.77 -0.69 -12.74
C PRO A 19 14.73 -0.19 -11.75
N ALA A 20 13.55 -0.83 -11.73
CA ALA A 20 12.55 -0.56 -10.71
C ALA A 20 13.04 -1.10 -9.36
N GLU A 21 12.86 -0.33 -8.30
CA GLU A 21 13.19 -0.69 -6.94
C GLU A 21 11.94 -1.20 -6.22
N MET A 22 12.11 -2.11 -5.25
CA MET A 22 10.99 -2.54 -4.40
C MET A 22 10.73 -1.47 -3.34
N VAL A 23 9.63 -0.72 -3.50
CA VAL A 23 9.23 0.35 -2.58
C VAL A 23 8.00 -0.07 -1.77
N THR A 24 7.88 0.43 -0.54
CA THR A 24 6.67 0.26 0.28
C THR A 24 6.13 1.62 0.70
N GLU A 25 4.91 1.93 0.30
CA GLU A 25 4.27 3.22 0.56
C GLU A 25 2.88 3.03 1.17
N ARG A 26 2.31 4.11 1.70
CA ARG A 26 1.01 4.10 2.38
C ARG A 26 0.07 5.13 1.77
N TRP A 27 -1.17 4.70 1.51
CA TRP A 27 -2.29 5.49 1.02
C TRP A 27 -3.36 5.58 2.10
N GLY A 28 -3.70 6.79 2.55
CA GLY A 28 -4.69 6.97 3.62
C GLY A 28 -5.01 8.43 3.88
N SER A 29 -5.66 8.70 5.01
CA SER A 29 -6.06 10.06 5.41
C SER A 29 -5.05 10.74 6.35
N SER A 30 -4.27 9.96 7.12
CA SER A 30 -3.28 10.50 8.07
C SER A 30 -2.02 11.01 7.37
N ASP A 31 -1.45 12.07 7.94
CA ASP A 31 -0.10 12.62 7.73
C ASP A 31 1.05 11.59 7.76
N ARG A 32 0.83 10.42 8.36
CA ARG A 32 1.79 9.29 8.36
C ARG A 32 1.81 8.50 7.06
N CYS A 33 0.93 8.81 6.11
CA CYS A 33 0.89 8.19 4.79
C CYS A 33 1.73 8.99 3.81
N ARG A 34 2.40 8.30 2.87
CA ARG A 34 3.11 8.98 1.77
C ARG A 34 2.11 9.67 0.85
N HIS A 35 0.95 9.04 0.64
CA HIS A 35 -0.17 9.58 -0.11
C HIS A 35 -1.30 9.89 0.88
N THR A 36 -1.43 11.16 1.24
CA THR A 36 -2.41 11.65 2.22
C THR A 36 -3.67 12.17 1.54
N GLY A 37 -4.82 12.13 2.23
CA GLY A 37 -6.10 12.61 1.70
C GLY A 37 -6.64 11.79 0.51
N VAL A 38 -6.08 10.62 0.24
CA VAL A 38 -6.41 9.77 -0.92
C VAL A 38 -7.47 8.72 -0.62
N VAL A 39 -8.00 8.67 0.60
CA VAL A 39 -9.07 7.73 0.97
C VAL A 39 -10.38 8.47 1.19
N THR A 40 -11.45 7.99 0.56
CA THR A 40 -12.81 8.45 0.80
C THR A 40 -13.64 7.36 1.45
N PHE A 41 -14.57 7.76 2.32
CA PHE A 41 -15.48 6.85 3.02
C PHE A 41 -16.92 7.21 2.68
N LYS A 42 -17.72 6.21 2.32
CA LYS A 42 -19.16 6.36 2.07
C LYS A 42 -19.92 5.29 2.85
N ASP A 43 -20.83 5.73 3.70
CA ASP A 43 -21.72 4.83 4.44
C ASP A 43 -22.86 4.34 3.54
N ILE A 44 -23.13 3.03 3.55
CA ILE A 44 -24.16 2.35 2.75
C ILE A 44 -24.83 1.24 3.56
N SER A 45 -26.12 1.39 3.87
CA SER A 45 -26.95 0.34 4.50
C SER A 45 -26.30 -0.38 5.69
N GLY A 46 -25.71 0.38 6.63
CA GLY A 46 -25.04 -0.16 7.83
C GLY A 46 -23.64 -0.75 7.59
N SER A 47 -23.10 -0.60 6.39
CA SER A 47 -21.70 -0.86 6.03
C SER A 47 -21.03 0.43 5.58
N ALA A 48 -19.71 0.39 5.40
CA ALA A 48 -18.94 1.52 4.91
C ALA A 48 -18.04 1.09 3.76
N VAL A 49 -18.04 1.87 2.69
CA VAL A 49 -17.12 1.69 1.56
C VAL A 49 -15.96 2.65 1.74
N MET A 50 -14.75 2.10 1.72
CA MET A 50 -13.52 2.90 1.61
C MET A 50 -12.97 2.78 0.20
N LYS A 51 -12.67 3.91 -0.44
CA LYS A 51 -12.05 3.95 -1.77
C LYS A 51 -10.74 4.71 -1.70
N PHE A 52 -9.66 4.05 -2.09
CA PHE A 52 -8.32 4.65 -2.18
C PHE A 52 -8.07 5.16 -3.59
N ASP A 53 -7.64 6.41 -3.76
CA ASP A 53 -7.09 6.89 -5.01
C ASP A 53 -5.67 6.34 -5.20
N LEU A 54 -5.52 5.49 -6.21
CA LEU A 54 -4.26 4.85 -6.58
C LEU A 54 -3.64 5.51 -7.81
N SER A 55 -4.02 6.74 -8.15
CA SER A 55 -3.47 7.48 -9.30
C SER A 55 -1.94 7.63 -9.30
N LYS A 56 -1.32 7.58 -8.11
CA LYS A 56 0.14 7.62 -7.92
C LYS A 56 0.82 6.25 -8.06
N LEU A 57 0.06 5.15 -8.06
CA LEU A 57 0.57 3.83 -8.38
C LEU A 57 0.58 3.67 -9.92
N ALA A 58 1.75 3.43 -10.49
CA ALA A 58 1.87 3.27 -11.94
C ALA A 58 0.92 2.17 -12.45
N LYS A 59 0.26 2.42 -13.59
CA LYS A 59 -0.60 1.42 -14.22
C LYS A 59 0.24 0.19 -14.58
N GLY A 60 -0.23 -0.99 -14.19
CA GLY A 60 0.50 -2.24 -14.36
C GLY A 60 1.68 -2.44 -13.41
N ALA A 61 1.84 -1.60 -12.37
CA ALA A 61 2.87 -1.79 -11.36
C ALA A 61 2.84 -3.22 -10.79
N LYS A 62 4.02 -3.81 -10.67
CA LYS A 62 4.16 -5.15 -10.09
C LYS A 62 4.01 -5.05 -8.57
N VAL A 63 2.81 -5.34 -8.09
CA VAL A 63 2.51 -5.36 -6.65
C VAL A 63 2.97 -6.68 -6.04
N HIS A 64 3.90 -6.61 -5.11
CA HIS A 64 4.40 -7.77 -4.36
C HIS A 64 3.51 -8.10 -3.17
N ARG A 65 3.03 -7.06 -2.49
CA ARG A 65 2.22 -7.17 -1.27
C ARG A 65 1.32 -5.96 -1.12
N ALA A 66 0.09 -6.14 -0.66
CA ALA A 66 -0.72 -5.04 -0.16
C ALA A 66 -1.45 -5.44 1.12
N ARG A 67 -1.50 -4.53 2.09
CA ARG A 67 -2.15 -4.75 3.38
C ARG A 67 -3.05 -3.57 3.70
N LEU A 68 -4.31 -3.86 3.99
CA LEU A 68 -5.21 -2.87 4.57
C LEU A 68 -5.03 -2.88 6.08
N VAL A 69 -4.60 -1.76 6.65
CA VAL A 69 -4.53 -1.55 8.09
C VAL A 69 -5.77 -0.80 8.53
N LEU A 70 -6.56 -1.43 9.40
CA LEU A 70 -7.83 -0.91 9.90
C LEU A 70 -7.78 -0.92 11.44
N PRO A 71 -7.30 0.16 12.07
CA PRO A 71 -7.22 0.22 13.52
C PRO A 71 -8.63 0.25 14.14
N ILE A 72 -8.85 -0.66 15.08
CA ILE A 72 -10.11 -0.79 15.82
C ILE A 72 -9.82 -0.62 17.31
N SER A 73 -10.54 0.29 17.96
CA SER A 73 -10.51 0.51 19.40
C SER A 73 -11.80 -0.02 20.03
N ALA A 74 -11.93 -1.34 20.17
CA ALA A 74 -13.17 -1.98 20.64
C ALA A 74 -13.22 -2.24 22.17
N GLY A 75 -12.47 -1.46 22.97
CA GLY A 75 -12.38 -1.70 24.40
C GLY A 75 -11.61 -2.99 24.75
N PRO A 76 -11.67 -3.44 26.01
CA PRO A 76 -11.02 -4.67 26.43
C PRO A 76 -11.77 -5.90 25.89
N GLY A 77 -11.05 -6.79 25.20
CA GLY A 77 -11.57 -8.08 24.73
C GLY A 77 -11.61 -8.23 23.20
N PRO A 78 -11.87 -9.45 22.71
CA PRO A 78 -12.06 -9.69 21.28
C PRO A 78 -13.37 -9.04 20.79
N LEU A 79 -13.44 -8.75 19.50
CA LEU A 79 -14.67 -8.30 18.86
C LEU A 79 -15.76 -9.38 18.98
N ALA A 80 -16.99 -8.98 19.29
CA ALA A 80 -18.13 -9.89 19.34
C ALA A 80 -18.41 -10.57 17.98
N ARG A 81 -18.03 -9.90 16.88
CA ARG A 81 -18.13 -10.44 15.51
C ARG A 81 -16.85 -10.12 14.74
N PRO A 82 -16.38 -11.01 13.86
CA PRO A 82 -15.22 -10.73 13.03
C PRO A 82 -15.54 -9.63 12.01
N VAL A 83 -14.63 -8.67 11.85
CA VAL A 83 -14.73 -7.69 10.76
C VAL A 83 -14.49 -8.41 9.44
N ARG A 84 -15.45 -8.26 8.52
CA ARG A 84 -15.35 -8.78 7.15
C ARG A 84 -15.18 -7.61 6.19
N ILE A 85 -14.21 -7.76 5.30
CA ILE A 85 -13.90 -6.76 4.27
C ILE A 85 -13.94 -7.45 2.92
N HIS A 86 -14.67 -6.88 1.98
CA HIS A 86 -14.81 -7.44 0.64
C HIS A 86 -14.47 -6.39 -0.42
N ALA A 87 -13.90 -6.83 -1.54
CA ALA A 87 -13.69 -5.94 -2.68
C ALA A 87 -15.02 -5.70 -3.41
N MET A 88 -15.28 -4.44 -3.77
CA MET A 88 -16.46 -4.09 -4.55
C MET A 88 -16.27 -4.45 -6.02
N MET A 89 -17.27 -5.13 -6.57
CA MET A 89 -17.35 -5.51 -7.98
C MET A 89 -18.10 -4.47 -8.81
N THR A 90 -19.06 -3.77 -8.19
CA THR A 90 -19.80 -2.66 -8.78
C THR A 90 -19.75 -1.46 -7.85
N PRO A 91 -19.88 -0.22 -8.36
CA PRO A 91 -19.99 0.95 -7.51
C PRO A 91 -21.30 0.91 -6.69
N PRO A 92 -21.36 1.53 -5.50
CA PRO A 92 -22.60 1.63 -4.74
C PRO A 92 -23.65 2.46 -5.49
N SER A 93 -24.83 1.88 -5.75
CA SER A 93 -26.00 2.56 -6.33
C SER A 93 -27.28 2.27 -5.55
N ASP A 94 -28.34 3.01 -5.87
CA ASP A 94 -29.66 2.84 -5.24
C ASP A 94 -30.27 1.46 -5.53
N SER A 95 -29.93 0.88 -6.68
CA SER A 95 -30.29 -0.48 -7.09
C SER A 95 -29.50 -1.60 -6.40
N GLY A 96 -28.54 -1.24 -5.53
CA GLY A 96 -27.71 -2.17 -4.77
C GLY A 96 -26.23 -2.12 -5.15
N TRP A 97 -25.49 -3.12 -4.70
CA TRP A 97 -24.05 -3.26 -4.97
C TRP A 97 -23.65 -4.73 -4.91
N ALA A 98 -22.55 -5.06 -5.60
CA ALA A 98 -21.98 -6.39 -5.61
C ALA A 98 -20.56 -6.36 -5.05
N VAL A 99 -20.21 -7.42 -4.30
CA VAL A 99 -18.86 -7.65 -3.80
C VAL A 99 -18.38 -9.05 -4.12
N GLU A 100 -17.08 -9.24 -4.00
CA GLU A 100 -16.51 -10.58 -4.00
C GLU A 100 -17.04 -11.41 -2.85
N THR A 101 -17.38 -12.66 -3.14
CA THR A 101 -17.84 -13.64 -2.14
C THR A 101 -16.80 -13.88 -1.05
N LYS A 102 -15.51 -13.87 -1.42
CA LYS A 102 -14.40 -14.10 -0.50
C LYS A 102 -14.00 -12.79 0.20
N ALA A 103 -14.05 -12.80 1.53
CA ALA A 103 -13.51 -11.71 2.33
C ALA A 103 -11.97 -11.69 2.29
N LEU A 104 -11.38 -10.51 2.49
CA LEU A 104 -9.93 -10.38 2.69
C LEU A 104 -9.49 -11.18 3.92
N ALA A 105 -8.38 -11.89 3.80
CA ALA A 105 -7.83 -12.68 4.89
C ALA A 105 -7.12 -11.78 5.91
N LEU A 106 -7.22 -12.11 7.20
CA LEU A 106 -6.40 -11.44 8.22
C LEU A 106 -4.93 -11.87 8.11
N VAL A 107 -4.02 -10.94 8.39
CA VAL A 107 -2.57 -11.17 8.32
C VAL A 107 -2.00 -11.45 9.72
N ALA A 108 -1.47 -12.66 9.89
CA ALA A 108 -0.72 -13.08 11.08
C ALA A 108 0.59 -12.28 11.26
N PRO A 109 1.19 -12.25 12.47
CA PRO A 109 0.74 -12.91 13.70
C PRO A 109 -0.19 -12.04 14.56
N ARG A 110 -0.23 -10.72 14.32
CA ARG A 110 -0.99 -9.80 15.17
C ARG A 110 -2.44 -9.61 14.73
N TYR A 111 -2.81 -10.08 13.54
CA TYR A 111 -4.18 -9.98 12.99
C TYR A 111 -4.77 -8.55 13.02
N ARG A 112 -3.91 -7.54 12.78
CA ARG A 112 -4.29 -6.11 12.76
C ARG A 112 -4.46 -5.54 11.35
N SER A 113 -4.32 -6.38 10.34
CA SER A 113 -4.41 -5.99 8.94
C SER A 113 -4.98 -7.11 8.10
N PHE A 114 -5.50 -6.74 6.94
CA PHE A 114 -6.09 -7.64 5.96
C PHE A 114 -5.21 -7.70 4.71
N ASP A 115 -5.01 -8.89 4.16
CA ASP A 115 -4.30 -9.08 2.91
C ASP A 115 -5.16 -8.58 1.76
N ALA A 116 -4.69 -7.51 1.11
CA ALA A 116 -5.34 -6.88 -0.04
C ALA A 116 -4.54 -7.11 -1.33
N THR A 117 -3.52 -7.97 -1.31
CA THR A 117 -2.53 -8.11 -2.39
C THR A 117 -3.19 -8.41 -3.74
N ASP A 118 -4.08 -9.40 -3.81
CA ASP A 118 -4.70 -9.80 -5.08
C ASP A 118 -5.73 -8.79 -5.59
N VAL A 119 -6.41 -8.08 -4.70
CA VAL A 119 -7.34 -7.01 -5.08
C VAL A 119 -6.56 -5.85 -5.67
N VAL A 120 -5.52 -5.39 -4.98
CA VAL A 120 -4.68 -4.27 -5.42
C VAL A 120 -3.92 -4.60 -6.71
N ARG A 121 -3.43 -5.84 -6.89
CA ARG A 121 -2.86 -6.31 -8.17
C ARG A 121 -3.85 -6.14 -9.32
N ARG A 122 -5.10 -6.56 -9.13
CA ARG A 122 -6.14 -6.46 -10.17
C ARG A 122 -6.55 -5.02 -10.45
N TRP A 123 -6.58 -4.16 -9.43
CA TRP A 123 -6.75 -2.72 -9.62
C TRP A 123 -5.61 -2.10 -10.42
N ALA A 124 -4.36 -2.37 -10.04
CA ALA A 124 -3.17 -1.85 -10.71
C ALA A 124 -3.10 -2.33 -12.17
N SER A 125 -3.47 -3.59 -12.45
CA SER A 125 -3.48 -4.14 -13.80
C SER A 125 -4.71 -3.75 -14.63
N GLY A 126 -5.71 -3.09 -14.03
CA GLY A 126 -7.00 -2.79 -14.67
C GLY A 126 -7.91 -4.01 -14.91
N LYS A 127 -7.61 -5.17 -14.30
CA LYS A 127 -8.47 -6.37 -14.35
C LYS A 127 -9.70 -6.25 -13.45
N LEU A 128 -9.66 -5.34 -12.48
CA LEU A 128 -10.76 -4.99 -11.61
C LEU A 128 -10.81 -3.47 -11.51
N ALA A 129 -11.99 -2.88 -11.68
CA ALA A 129 -12.18 -1.47 -11.42
C ALA A 129 -12.10 -1.19 -9.91
N ASN A 130 -11.44 -0.09 -9.52
CA ASN A 130 -11.36 0.31 -8.12
C ASN A 130 -12.66 1.00 -7.68
N HIS A 131 -13.62 0.17 -7.26
CA HIS A 131 -14.87 0.62 -6.63
C HIS A 131 -14.77 0.72 -5.10
N GLY A 132 -13.62 0.35 -4.52
CA GLY A 132 -13.35 0.38 -3.09
C GLY A 132 -13.48 -0.99 -2.41
N LEU A 133 -13.34 -0.96 -1.09
CA LEU A 133 -13.53 -2.09 -0.19
C LEU A 133 -14.72 -1.78 0.71
N VAL A 134 -15.67 -2.70 0.81
CA VAL A 134 -16.74 -2.59 1.80
C VAL A 134 -16.28 -3.22 3.11
N VAL A 135 -16.52 -2.52 4.21
CA VAL A 135 -16.38 -3.00 5.57
C VAL A 135 -17.77 -3.15 6.15
N GLY A 136 -18.06 -4.32 6.71
CA GLY A 136 -19.28 -4.52 7.50
C GLY A 136 -19.20 -3.81 8.86
N ASP A 137 -19.80 -4.42 9.87
CA ASP A 137 -19.72 -3.91 11.24
C ASP A 137 -18.27 -3.93 11.78
N ALA A 138 -17.77 -2.76 12.16
CA ALA A 138 -16.43 -2.55 12.68
C ALA A 138 -16.47 -1.54 13.85
N PRO A 139 -16.90 -1.97 15.04
CA PRO A 139 -17.10 -1.08 16.18
C PRO A 139 -15.77 -0.47 16.63
N GLY A 140 -15.74 0.85 16.86
CA GLY A 140 -14.52 1.55 17.26
C GLY A 140 -13.47 1.71 16.14
N TRP A 141 -13.86 1.50 14.88
CA TRP A 141 -12.99 1.72 13.73
C TRP A 141 -12.53 3.18 13.62
N ASN A 142 -11.21 3.38 13.64
CA ASN A 142 -10.59 4.68 13.42
C ASN A 142 -10.29 4.91 11.92
N ARG A 143 -11.25 5.54 11.21
CA ARG A 143 -11.12 5.91 9.79
C ARG A 143 -9.88 6.77 9.51
N GLN A 144 -9.52 7.67 10.41
CA GLN A 144 -8.39 8.60 10.24
C GLN A 144 -7.04 7.88 10.23
N ARG A 145 -6.94 6.73 10.89
CA ARG A 145 -5.73 5.89 10.94
C ARG A 145 -5.79 4.71 9.97
N THR A 146 -6.81 4.62 9.13
CA THR A 146 -6.90 3.59 8.10
C THR A 146 -6.04 3.94 6.90
N TYR A 147 -5.25 2.97 6.46
CA TYR A 147 -4.42 3.11 5.28
C TYR A 147 -4.21 1.77 4.58
N LEU A 148 -3.93 1.85 3.29
CA LEU A 148 -3.48 0.76 2.47
C LEU A 148 -1.96 0.87 2.33
N GLU A 149 -1.22 -0.14 2.79
CA GLU A 149 0.22 -0.25 2.61
C GLU A 149 0.51 -1.15 1.41
N ILE A 150 1.22 -0.64 0.40
CA ILE A 150 1.51 -1.36 -0.84
C ILE A 150 3.01 -1.45 -1.04
N THR A 151 3.51 -2.67 -1.23
CA THR A 151 4.88 -2.96 -1.67
C THR A 151 4.86 -3.32 -3.15
N TYR A 152 5.60 -2.59 -3.99
CA TYR A 152 5.57 -2.72 -5.45
C TYR A 152 6.90 -2.32 -6.10
N ASP A 153 7.08 -2.67 -7.37
CA ASP A 153 8.18 -2.18 -8.20
C ASP A 153 7.92 -0.72 -8.62
N GLY A 154 8.73 0.20 -8.12
CA GLY A 154 8.58 1.64 -8.34
C GLY A 154 9.90 2.39 -8.23
N LYS A 155 9.82 3.72 -8.24
CA LYS A 155 10.97 4.58 -7.97
C LYS A 155 10.81 5.16 -6.56
N LEU A 156 11.79 4.94 -5.69
CA LEU A 156 11.78 5.56 -4.38
C LEU A 156 11.98 7.07 -4.53
N ILE A 157 11.02 7.83 -4.02
CA ILE A 157 11.09 9.30 -4.00
C ILE A 157 11.60 9.70 -2.61
N ASP A 158 12.63 10.55 -2.58
CA ASP A 158 13.30 11.00 -1.36
C ASP A 158 13.80 9.82 -0.48
N PRO A 159 14.68 8.95 -1.01
CA PRO A 159 15.22 7.86 -0.22
C PRO A 159 15.90 8.40 1.05
N PRO A 160 15.80 7.68 2.19
CA PRO A 160 16.56 8.06 3.37
C PRO A 160 18.06 8.08 3.03
N PRO A 161 18.85 8.95 3.68
CA PRO A 161 20.30 8.94 3.50
C PRO A 161 20.83 7.51 3.74
N PRO A 162 21.82 7.04 2.97
CA PRO A 162 22.43 5.75 3.25
C PRO A 162 23.17 5.79 4.61
N ALA A 163 23.23 4.64 5.29
CA ALA A 163 24.14 4.48 6.43
C ALA A 163 25.58 4.75 5.98
N THR A 164 26.39 5.36 6.84
CA THR A 164 27.76 5.76 6.50
C THR A 164 28.78 5.04 7.37
N GLY A 165 30.05 5.06 6.99
CA GLY A 165 31.13 4.52 7.82
C GLY A 165 31.04 3.00 8.07
N LEU A 166 30.49 2.24 7.12
CA LEU A 166 30.49 0.78 7.18
C LEU A 166 31.94 0.28 7.24
N LYS A 167 32.28 -0.46 8.29
CA LYS A 167 33.55 -1.16 8.46
C LYS A 167 33.27 -2.61 8.83
N ALA A 168 34.09 -3.50 8.28
CA ALA A 168 34.14 -4.90 8.67
C ALA A 168 35.49 -5.17 9.33
N PHE A 169 35.49 -5.87 10.45
CA PHE A 169 36.73 -6.38 11.04
C PHE A 169 36.51 -7.78 11.62
N HIS A 170 37.60 -8.54 11.72
CA HIS A 170 37.58 -9.91 12.18
C HIS A 170 38.35 -10.06 13.50
N ARG A 171 37.77 -10.76 14.48
CA ARG A 171 38.43 -11.08 15.75
C ARG A 171 37.92 -12.43 16.25
N ALA A 172 38.85 -13.35 16.55
CA ALA A 172 38.55 -14.66 17.14
C ALA A 172 37.51 -15.50 16.36
N GLY A 173 37.61 -15.54 15.02
CA GLY A 173 36.69 -16.33 14.18
C GLY A 173 35.35 -15.65 13.90
N GLN A 174 35.11 -14.44 14.41
CA GLN A 174 33.88 -13.68 14.20
C GLN A 174 34.13 -12.45 13.34
N VAL A 175 33.15 -12.12 12.49
CA VAL A 175 33.13 -10.89 11.68
C VAL A 175 32.17 -9.90 12.32
N PHE A 176 32.67 -8.71 12.61
CA PHE A 176 31.89 -7.59 13.13
C PHE A 176 31.69 -6.58 12.02
N LEU A 177 30.45 -6.12 11.86
CA LEU A 177 30.08 -5.02 11.00
C LEU A 177 29.70 -3.84 11.88
N THR A 178 30.31 -2.68 11.64
CA THR A 178 29.97 -1.42 12.32
C THR A 178 29.63 -0.38 11.28
N TRP A 179 28.62 0.44 11.53
CA TRP A 179 28.25 1.57 10.67
C TRP A 179 27.74 2.71 11.55
N ARG A 180 27.65 3.90 10.96
CA ARG A 180 26.92 5.04 11.53
C ARG A 180 25.50 4.97 11.01
N GLU A 181 24.55 4.81 11.92
CA GLU A 181 23.14 4.88 11.59
C GLU A 181 22.80 6.25 11.02
N VAL A 182 21.78 6.27 10.18
CA VAL A 182 21.19 7.50 9.66
C VAL A 182 20.56 8.21 10.85
N ASN A 183 20.76 9.53 10.98
CA ASN A 183 20.06 10.33 11.99
C ASN A 183 18.56 10.07 11.85
N CYS A 184 18.00 9.31 12.79
CA CYS A 184 16.59 8.95 12.75
C CYS A 184 15.80 10.23 13.03
N PRO A 185 14.98 10.73 12.09
CA PRO A 185 14.14 11.91 12.35
C PRO A 185 13.09 11.66 13.45
N PHE A 186 12.89 10.40 13.85
CA PHE A 186 12.04 9.99 14.96
C PHE A 186 12.75 10.02 16.33
N ALA A 187 14.07 10.20 16.36
CA ALA A 187 14.76 10.62 17.57
C ALA A 187 14.48 12.12 17.76
N GLY A 188 13.24 12.44 18.12
CA GLY A 188 13.00 13.68 18.86
C GLY A 188 13.95 13.73 20.06
N LYS A 189 14.25 14.92 20.56
CA LYS A 189 15.06 15.10 21.78
C LYS A 189 14.48 14.42 23.03
N ASP A 190 13.30 13.86 22.92
CA ASP A 190 12.61 13.17 23.98
C ASP A 190 12.91 11.67 23.86
N GLU A 191 13.65 11.15 24.83
CA GLU A 191 13.84 9.71 25.04
C GLU A 191 12.45 9.05 25.03
N ALA A 192 12.18 8.21 24.04
CA ALA A 192 10.96 7.40 24.06
C ALA A 192 11.09 6.40 25.21
N PRO A 193 10.24 6.48 26.25
CA PRO A 193 10.28 5.50 27.33
C PRO A 193 9.86 4.13 26.78
N TRP A 194 10.58 3.10 27.21
CA TRP A 194 10.28 1.71 26.88
C TRP A 194 9.15 1.19 27.79
N ASP A 195 7.96 1.76 27.65
CA ASP A 195 6.78 1.38 28.42
C ASP A 195 5.86 0.42 27.63
#